data_AF-A0A1A8WM66-F1
#
_entry.id   AF-A0A1A8WM66-F1
#
_cell.length_a   1.000
_cell.length_b   1.000
_cell.length_c   1.000
_cell.angle_alpha   90.00
_cell.angle_beta   90.00
_cell.angle_gamma   90.00
#
_symmetry.space_group_name_H-M   'P 1'
#
loop_
_entity.id
_entity.type
_entity.pdbx_description
1 polymer ?
#
loop_
_entity_poly.entity_id
_entity_poly.type
_entity_poly.pdbx_seq_one_letter_code
_entity_poly.pdbx_strand_id
1 'polypeptide(L)'
;PMIEKLIRDLTIHQCTVHFKNYVKNLEHNISDIIFDKDQYCLGKKFQWFSPFSKYNKKEIYRRVLLIVLTKLKSVVYVYKALISGESVDPDFENLMFKSTEEFEEILLECYKSLIESGNALIAEGYLKDVIRNVSIFGLHLMKLDIRQESEKHIQAMNYICQKLNIKKYELLNEEERITFLTDILESNRPIIPNNIEQEPDVPSDFLNIIKTFDMCSRLEESALGAYIISMCQNASDILLVEVFQTSFKKSIHRKTQRVVPLLETIQSLQMSSTILENLIKNKWYRNHLKNNFDNIQEIMIGYSDSGKDGGRLTSAWELFKAQEKLVQVGAKYSVDVRFFHGRGGSVSRGGGPQHLAILSQPKSC
;
A
#
# COMPACT_ATOMS: atom_id res chain seq x y z
N PRO A 1 5.37 3.68 23.69
CA PRO A 1 5.50 5.11 24.09
C PRO A 1 4.19 5.91 24.03
N MET A 2 3.56 6.11 22.85
CA MET A 2 2.37 6.97 22.74
C MET A 2 1.19 6.45 23.58
N ILE A 3 0.84 5.18 23.41
CA ILE A 3 -0.25 4.53 24.17
C ILE A 3 0.04 4.47 25.66
N GLU A 4 1.30 4.25 26.06
CA GLU A 4 1.70 4.21 27.48
C GLU A 4 1.52 5.56 28.16
N LYS A 5 1.71 6.67 27.45
CA LYS A 5 1.41 8.01 27.95
C LYS A 5 -0.11 8.21 28.08
N LEU A 6 -0.90 7.83 27.08
CA LEU A 6 -2.36 7.89 27.16
C LEU A 6 -2.91 7.06 28.33
N ILE A 7 -2.33 5.88 28.59
CA ILE A 7 -2.70 5.03 29.74
C ILE A 7 -2.57 5.79 31.05
N ARG A 8 -1.52 6.63 31.21
CA ARG A 8 -1.30 7.44 32.41
C ARG A 8 -2.27 8.61 32.45
N ASP A 9 -2.37 9.36 31.35
CA ASP A 9 -3.13 10.62 31.26
C ASP A 9 -4.65 10.40 31.36
N LEU A 10 -5.15 9.25 30.90
CA LEU A 10 -6.59 8.96 30.81
C LEU A 10 -7.15 8.12 31.96
N THR A 11 -6.39 7.92 33.03
CA THR A 11 -6.74 6.94 34.09
C THR A 11 -8.08 7.23 34.79
N ILE A 12 -8.37 8.49 35.13
CA ILE A 12 -9.49 8.87 36.01
C ILE A 12 -10.38 9.91 35.33
N HIS A 13 -11.09 9.52 34.26
CA HIS A 13 -12.08 10.37 33.60
C HIS A 13 -13.45 9.71 33.56
N GLN A 14 -14.51 10.53 33.63
CA GLN A 14 -15.87 10.07 33.39
C GLN A 14 -16.02 9.66 31.92
N CYS A 15 -16.75 8.57 31.70
CA CYS A 15 -17.03 8.03 30.39
C CYS A 15 -18.53 7.72 30.23
N THR A 16 -18.96 7.71 28.97
CA THR A 16 -20.34 7.43 28.61
C THR A 16 -20.72 5.97 28.83
N VAL A 17 -22.03 5.71 28.96
CA VAL A 17 -22.55 4.33 29.09
C VAL A 17 -22.25 3.52 27.83
N HIS A 18 -22.36 4.16 26.65
CA HIS A 18 -22.00 3.55 25.36
C HIS A 18 -20.56 3.02 25.38
N PHE A 19 -19.60 3.88 25.75
CA PHE A 19 -18.20 3.50 25.80
C PHE A 19 -17.93 2.39 26.83
N LYS A 20 -18.59 2.40 27.99
CA LYS A 20 -18.48 1.29 28.96
C LYS A 20 -18.90 -0.05 28.36
N ASN A 21 -19.96 -0.07 27.56
CA ASN A 21 -20.42 -1.28 26.89
C ASN A 21 -19.48 -1.70 25.75
N TYR A 22 -18.97 -0.73 24.98
CA TYR A 22 -17.95 -0.96 23.96
C TYR A 22 -16.71 -1.65 24.56
N VAL A 23 -16.17 -1.12 25.67
CA VAL A 23 -14.99 -1.71 26.34
C VAL A 23 -15.29 -3.12 26.87
N LYS A 24 -16.49 -3.36 27.43
CA LYS A 24 -16.89 -4.72 27.86
C LYS A 24 -16.95 -5.70 26.69
N ASN A 25 -17.47 -5.28 25.54
CA ASN A 25 -17.54 -6.12 24.35
C ASN A 25 -16.13 -6.43 23.81
N LEU A 26 -15.24 -5.43 23.77
CA LEU A 26 -13.84 -5.65 23.41
C LEU A 26 -13.15 -6.63 24.36
N GLU A 27 -13.36 -6.52 25.67
CA GLU A 27 -12.81 -7.46 26.64
C GLU A 27 -13.37 -8.88 26.46
N HIS A 28 -14.66 -9.00 26.16
CA HIS A 28 -15.29 -10.29 25.92
C HIS A 28 -14.76 -10.96 24.64
N ASN A 29 -14.56 -10.20 23.56
CA ASN A 29 -14.01 -10.73 22.31
C ASN A 29 -12.59 -11.26 22.47
N ILE A 30 -11.89 -10.87 23.53
CA ILE A 30 -10.51 -11.26 23.80
C ILE A 30 -10.44 -12.17 25.05
N SER A 31 -11.58 -12.46 25.69
CA SER A 31 -11.60 -13.16 26.98
C SER A 31 -11.02 -14.57 26.91
N ASP A 32 -11.20 -15.25 25.80
CA ASP A 32 -10.75 -16.63 25.63
C ASP A 32 -9.23 -16.73 25.42
N ILE A 33 -8.57 -15.62 25.07
CA ILE A 33 -7.13 -15.55 24.77
C ILE A 33 -6.33 -15.04 25.98
N ILE A 34 -6.99 -14.32 26.91
CA ILE A 34 -6.31 -13.47 27.90
C ILE A 34 -6.58 -13.82 29.37
N PHE A 35 -7.60 -14.60 29.74
CA PHE A 35 -7.89 -14.85 31.17
C PHE A 35 -7.28 -16.17 31.71
N ASP A 36 -6.60 -16.08 32.86
CA ASP A 36 -6.46 -17.23 33.77
C ASP A 36 -7.83 -17.53 34.41
N LYS A 37 -8.04 -18.73 34.96
CA LYS A 37 -9.30 -19.27 35.51
C LYS A 37 -10.04 -18.33 36.49
N ASP A 38 -9.34 -17.34 37.04
CA ASP A 38 -9.84 -16.34 38.00
C ASP A 38 -10.20 -14.97 37.38
N GLN A 39 -10.32 -14.85 36.04
CA GLN A 39 -10.66 -13.59 35.34
C GLN A 39 -9.71 -12.40 35.60
N TYR A 40 -8.41 -12.65 35.76
CA TYR A 40 -7.38 -11.59 35.75
C TYR A 40 -6.90 -11.30 34.33
N CYS A 41 -6.94 -10.01 33.94
CA CYS A 41 -6.85 -9.48 32.57
C CYS A 41 -5.54 -9.72 31.78
N LEU A 42 -4.63 -10.57 32.23
CA LEU A 42 -3.43 -10.98 31.50
C LEU A 42 -3.03 -12.35 32.06
N GLY A 43 -3.34 -13.43 31.36
CA GLY A 43 -2.87 -14.78 31.70
C GLY A 43 -1.35 -14.76 31.89
N LYS A 44 -0.78 -15.74 32.60
CA LYS A 44 0.68 -15.79 32.89
C LYS A 44 1.56 -15.49 31.66
N LYS A 45 1.11 -15.88 30.46
CA LYS A 45 1.74 -15.64 29.15
C LYS A 45 1.88 -14.15 28.78
N PHE A 46 0.98 -13.29 29.23
CA PHE A 46 0.89 -11.86 28.87
C PHE A 46 1.18 -10.90 30.03
N GLN A 47 1.45 -11.40 31.25
CA GLN A 47 1.68 -10.55 32.44
C GLN A 47 2.82 -9.54 32.29
N TRP A 48 3.87 -9.87 31.52
CA TRP A 48 5.01 -8.98 31.28
C TRP A 48 4.67 -7.74 30.43
N PHE A 49 3.47 -7.68 29.84
CA PHE A 49 3.05 -6.55 29.02
C PHE A 49 2.53 -5.35 29.78
N SER A 50 2.09 -5.52 31.04
CA SER A 50 1.62 -4.40 31.87
C SER A 50 2.71 -3.95 32.85
N PRO A 51 3.34 -2.78 32.62
CA PRO A 51 4.24 -2.18 33.59
C PRO A 51 3.51 -1.48 34.74
N PHE A 52 2.16 -1.52 34.78
CA PHE A 52 1.35 -0.75 35.72
C PHE A 52 0.61 -1.64 36.74
N SER A 53 0.36 -1.08 37.93
CA SER A 53 -0.20 -1.71 39.14
C SER A 53 -1.60 -2.35 38.97
N LYS A 54 -2.04 -3.08 40.01
CA LYS A 54 -3.29 -3.87 40.10
C LYS A 54 -4.49 -3.24 39.37
N TYR A 55 -5.18 -4.10 38.62
CA TYR A 55 -6.38 -3.81 37.84
C TYR A 55 -7.47 -3.09 38.64
N ASN A 56 -7.98 -1.97 38.11
CA ASN A 56 -9.10 -1.23 38.67
C ASN A 56 -10.28 -1.22 37.69
N LYS A 57 -11.40 -1.85 38.08
CA LYS A 57 -12.62 -1.97 37.26
C LYS A 57 -13.21 -0.61 36.87
N LYS A 58 -12.89 0.47 37.61
CA LYS A 58 -13.43 1.81 37.39
C LYS A 58 -12.66 2.63 36.33
N GLU A 59 -11.46 2.21 35.96
CA GLU A 59 -10.58 2.96 35.04
C GLU A 59 -10.84 2.54 33.57
N ILE A 60 -12.00 2.91 33.03
CA ILE A 60 -12.50 2.40 31.74
C ILE A 60 -11.58 2.72 30.55
N TYR A 61 -11.06 3.95 30.46
CA TYR A 61 -10.12 4.33 29.40
C TYR A 61 -8.80 3.56 29.51
N ARG A 62 -8.27 3.39 30.72
CA ARG A 62 -7.04 2.60 30.94
C ARG A 62 -7.22 1.15 30.53
N ARG A 63 -8.40 0.55 30.79
CA ARG A 63 -8.71 -0.83 30.39
C ARG A 63 -8.64 -1.02 28.88
N VAL A 64 -9.28 -0.14 28.11
CA VAL A 64 -9.23 -0.26 26.64
C VAL A 64 -7.83 0.04 26.09
N LEU A 65 -7.09 0.99 26.67
CA LEU A 65 -5.74 1.30 26.21
C LEU A 65 -4.73 0.19 26.55
N LEU A 66 -4.96 -0.58 27.63
CA LEU A 66 -4.19 -1.78 27.92
C LEU A 66 -4.46 -2.88 26.87
N ILE A 67 -5.69 -3.01 26.37
CA ILE A 67 -5.99 -3.89 25.23
C ILE A 67 -5.19 -3.42 24.02
N VAL A 68 -5.29 -2.14 23.64
CA VAL A 68 -4.52 -1.57 22.52
C VAL A 68 -3.03 -1.87 22.66
N LEU A 69 -2.45 -1.63 23.84
CA LEU A 69 -1.03 -1.90 24.09
C LEU A 69 -0.69 -3.38 23.90
N THR A 70 -1.51 -4.29 24.40
CA THR A 70 -1.30 -5.73 24.23
C THR A 70 -1.38 -6.13 22.75
N LYS A 71 -2.40 -5.66 22.01
CA LYS A 71 -2.52 -5.94 20.57
C LYS A 71 -1.31 -5.42 19.78
N LEU A 72 -0.83 -4.20 20.06
CA LEU A 72 0.40 -3.65 19.44
C LEU A 72 1.64 -4.49 19.76
N LYS A 73 1.78 -4.98 21.00
CA LYS A 73 2.91 -5.82 21.36
C LYS A 73 2.82 -7.21 20.72
N SER A 74 1.61 -7.74 20.51
CA SER A 74 1.38 -8.95 19.72
C SER A 74 1.80 -8.75 18.25
N VAL A 75 1.47 -7.62 17.63
CA VAL A 75 1.96 -7.27 16.28
C VAL A 75 3.49 -7.37 16.24
N VAL A 76 4.18 -6.72 17.19
CA VAL A 76 5.66 -6.76 17.25
C VAL A 76 6.20 -8.17 17.45
N TYR A 77 5.55 -8.99 18.29
CA TYR A 77 5.97 -10.37 18.53
C TYR A 77 5.84 -11.23 17.27
N VAL A 78 4.66 -11.19 16.64
CA VAL A 78 4.36 -11.95 15.41
C VAL A 78 5.35 -11.60 14.31
N TYR A 79 5.53 -10.31 14.01
CA TYR A 79 6.45 -9.90 12.95
C TYR A 79 7.92 -10.20 13.27
N LYS A 80 8.35 -10.16 14.54
CA LYS A 80 9.70 -10.61 14.91
C LYS A 80 9.89 -12.10 14.67
N ALA A 81 8.92 -12.95 15.03
CA ALA A 81 8.98 -14.38 14.77
C ALA A 81 9.04 -14.65 13.25
N LEU A 82 8.18 -13.98 12.46
CA LEU A 82 8.19 -14.09 10.99
C LEU A 82 9.53 -13.69 10.38
N ILE A 83 10.13 -12.57 10.82
CA ILE A 83 11.43 -12.10 10.33
C ILE A 83 12.56 -13.09 10.68
N SER A 84 12.50 -13.69 11.87
CA SER A 84 13.48 -14.69 12.32
C SER A 84 13.27 -16.08 11.70
N GLY A 85 12.18 -16.29 10.95
CA GLY A 85 11.81 -17.61 10.41
C GLY A 85 11.33 -18.60 11.48
N GLU A 86 10.90 -18.09 12.64
CA GLU A 86 10.35 -18.89 13.74
C GLU A 86 8.85 -19.12 13.57
N SER A 87 8.32 -20.18 14.18
CA SER A 87 6.87 -20.42 14.20
C SER A 87 6.17 -19.32 14.99
N VAL A 88 5.10 -18.76 14.42
CA VAL A 88 4.25 -17.79 15.10
C VAL A 88 3.34 -18.51 16.09
N ASP A 89 3.27 -17.99 17.31
CA ASP A 89 2.33 -18.47 18.32
C ASP A 89 0.91 -17.98 17.97
N PRO A 90 -0.07 -18.90 17.77
CA PRO A 90 -1.41 -18.55 17.30
C PRO A 90 -2.16 -17.59 18.22
N ASP A 91 -1.89 -17.58 19.52
CA ASP A 91 -2.56 -16.69 20.45
C ASP A 91 -2.17 -15.23 20.19
N PHE A 92 -0.90 -14.98 19.85
CA PHE A 92 -0.42 -13.64 19.50
C PHE A 92 -0.93 -13.20 18.14
N GLU A 93 -0.98 -14.12 17.16
CA GLU A 93 -1.51 -13.85 15.83
C GLU A 93 -3.01 -13.52 15.86
N ASN A 94 -3.80 -14.23 16.67
CA ASN A 94 -5.21 -13.95 16.85
C ASN A 94 -5.46 -12.63 17.58
N LEU A 95 -4.53 -12.24 18.47
CA LEU A 95 -4.66 -11.04 19.29
C LEU A 95 -4.17 -9.75 18.60
N MET A 96 -3.24 -9.84 17.64
CA MET A 96 -2.66 -8.65 17.02
C MET A 96 -3.70 -7.81 16.25
N PHE A 97 -3.39 -6.54 16.02
CA PHE A 97 -4.21 -5.71 15.13
C PHE A 97 -4.16 -6.25 13.70
N LYS A 98 -5.33 -6.34 13.06
CA LYS A 98 -5.43 -6.84 11.67
C LYS A 98 -5.41 -5.71 10.64
N SER A 99 -5.76 -4.50 11.05
CA SER A 99 -5.74 -3.32 10.19
C SER A 99 -5.51 -2.05 10.99
N THR A 100 -5.17 -0.97 10.29
CA THR A 100 -4.99 0.35 10.91
C THR A 100 -6.33 0.94 11.38
N GLU A 101 -7.41 0.67 10.64
CA GLU A 101 -8.76 1.14 10.93
C GLU A 101 -9.25 0.61 12.28
N GLU A 102 -8.97 -0.67 12.58
CA GLU A 102 -9.29 -1.27 13.89
C GLU A 102 -8.59 -0.52 15.04
N PHE A 103 -7.33 -0.13 14.85
CA PHE A 103 -6.59 0.64 15.85
C PHE A 103 -7.15 2.06 16.01
N GLU A 104 -7.42 2.73 14.89
CA GLU A 104 -7.98 4.08 14.88
C GLU A 104 -9.38 4.14 15.50
N GLU A 105 -10.25 3.16 15.22
CA GLU A 105 -11.61 3.07 15.75
C GLU A 105 -11.62 3.09 17.29
N ILE A 106 -10.77 2.28 17.92
CA ILE A 106 -10.69 2.22 19.39
C ILE A 106 -10.31 3.57 20.00
N LEU A 107 -9.40 4.30 19.35
CA LEU A 107 -8.98 5.63 19.81
C LEU A 107 -10.08 6.68 19.57
N LEU A 108 -10.80 6.59 18.45
CA LEU A 108 -11.94 7.45 18.16
C LEU A 108 -13.10 7.22 19.14
N GLU A 109 -13.34 6.00 19.60
CA GLU A 109 -14.31 5.72 20.66
C GLU A 109 -13.91 6.34 22.01
N CYS A 110 -12.61 6.34 22.33
CA CYS A 110 -12.10 7.08 23.49
C CYS A 110 -12.38 8.58 23.34
N TYR A 111 -12.11 9.13 22.15
CA TYR A 111 -12.31 10.53 21.82
C TYR A 111 -13.78 10.95 21.95
N LYS A 112 -14.70 10.23 21.29
CA LYS A 112 -16.16 10.49 21.35
C LYS A 112 -16.66 10.49 22.80
N SER A 113 -16.27 9.48 23.56
CA SER A 113 -16.64 9.35 24.98
C SER A 113 -16.17 10.54 25.83
N LEU A 114 -14.95 11.03 25.59
CA LEU A 114 -14.42 12.20 26.30
C LEU A 114 -15.17 13.49 25.92
N ILE A 115 -15.47 13.70 24.64
CA ILE A 115 -16.25 14.85 24.17
C ILE A 115 -17.63 14.86 24.83
N GLU A 116 -18.36 13.75 24.75
CA GLU A 116 -19.72 13.60 25.29
C GLU A 116 -19.78 13.72 26.82
N SER A 117 -18.69 13.36 27.51
CA SER A 117 -18.58 13.48 28.97
C SER A 117 -18.08 14.85 29.44
N GLY A 118 -17.97 15.84 28.54
CA GLY A 118 -17.53 17.21 28.86
C GLY A 118 -16.02 17.40 28.99
N ASN A 119 -15.21 16.39 28.64
CA ASN A 119 -13.75 16.39 28.75
C ASN A 119 -13.06 16.79 27.44
N ALA A 120 -13.61 17.79 26.74
CA ALA A 120 -13.15 18.17 25.40
C ALA A 120 -11.68 18.62 25.36
N LEU A 121 -11.21 19.35 26.38
CA LEU A 121 -9.81 19.78 26.48
C LEU A 121 -8.81 18.61 26.49
N ILE A 122 -9.22 17.47 27.07
CA ILE A 122 -8.39 16.26 27.12
C ILE A 122 -8.44 15.53 25.77
N ALA A 123 -9.63 15.43 25.18
CA ALA A 123 -9.84 14.80 23.88
C ALA A 123 -9.04 15.51 22.78
N GLU A 124 -9.08 16.85 22.77
CA GLU A 124 -8.40 17.74 21.81
C GLU A 124 -6.88 17.84 22.02
N GLY A 125 -6.36 17.31 23.13
CA GLY A 125 -4.94 17.30 23.44
C GLY A 125 -4.22 16.10 22.84
N TYR A 126 -3.42 15.42 23.68
CA TYR A 126 -2.52 14.35 23.24
C TYR A 126 -3.24 13.17 22.58
N LEU A 127 -4.50 12.88 22.94
CA LEU A 127 -5.28 11.84 22.28
C LEU A 127 -5.50 12.14 20.79
N LYS A 128 -5.86 13.39 20.44
CA LYS A 128 -6.03 13.81 19.06
C LYS A 128 -4.74 13.74 18.26
N ASP A 129 -3.61 14.07 18.87
CA ASP A 129 -2.30 13.92 18.24
C ASP A 129 -1.96 12.45 17.96
N VAL A 130 -2.27 11.55 18.90
CA VAL A 130 -2.09 10.10 18.68
C VAL A 130 -3.02 9.61 17.56
N ILE A 131 -4.29 10.01 17.55
CA ILE A 131 -5.23 9.65 16.47
C ILE A 131 -4.67 10.10 15.12
N ARG A 132 -4.25 11.38 15.00
CA ARG A 132 -3.61 11.90 13.77
C ARG A 132 -2.39 11.08 13.37
N ASN A 133 -1.53 10.73 14.30
CA ASN A 133 -0.36 9.90 14.02
C ASN A 133 -0.77 8.51 13.49
N VAL A 134 -1.81 7.90 14.05
CA VAL A 134 -2.34 6.63 13.54
C VAL A 134 -2.93 6.81 12.14
N SER A 135 -3.71 7.86 11.88
CA SER A 135 -4.26 8.12 10.55
C SER A 135 -3.17 8.40 9.49
N ILE A 136 -2.05 9.04 9.89
CA ILE A 136 -0.94 9.38 8.97
C ILE A 136 -0.01 8.19 8.73
N PHE A 137 0.42 7.50 9.79
CA PHE A 137 1.49 6.50 9.73
C PHE A 137 0.97 5.05 9.75
N GLY A 138 -0.25 4.84 10.25
CA GLY A 138 -0.84 3.53 10.47
C GLY A 138 0.04 2.58 11.27
N LEU A 139 -0.07 1.28 10.98
CA LEU A 139 0.76 0.23 11.58
C LEU A 139 2.11 0.05 10.88
N HIS A 140 2.27 0.58 9.67
CA HIS A 140 3.39 0.29 8.78
C HIS A 140 4.43 1.42 8.69
N LEU A 141 4.14 2.58 9.30
CA LEU A 141 4.91 3.84 9.24
C LEU A 141 4.96 4.47 7.84
N MET A 142 5.35 3.69 6.84
CA MET A 142 5.42 4.09 5.44
C MET A 142 4.95 2.94 4.55
N LYS A 143 4.35 3.29 3.41
CA LYS A 143 4.02 2.31 2.38
C LYS A 143 5.26 2.00 1.56
N LEU A 144 5.42 0.74 1.17
CA LEU A 144 6.54 0.30 0.33
C LEU A 144 6.13 0.34 -1.15
N ASP A 145 6.76 1.25 -1.90
CA ASP A 145 6.71 1.19 -3.36
C ASP A 145 7.69 0.13 -3.87
N ILE A 146 7.23 -0.72 -4.80
CA ILE A 146 8.04 -1.74 -5.47
C ILE A 146 8.45 -1.19 -6.83
N ARG A 147 9.72 -1.35 -7.23
CA ARG A 147 10.22 -0.87 -8.52
C ARG A 147 10.93 -1.99 -9.26
N GLN A 148 10.59 -2.18 -10.54
CA GLN A 148 11.28 -3.12 -11.43
C GLN A 148 11.29 -2.59 -12.87
N GLU A 149 12.24 -3.04 -13.68
CA GLU A 149 12.35 -2.71 -15.10
C GLU A 149 11.39 -3.52 -15.98
N SER A 150 10.79 -2.86 -16.97
CA SER A 150 9.81 -3.45 -17.91
C SER A 150 10.32 -4.70 -18.62
N GLU A 151 11.60 -4.73 -19.01
CA GLU A 151 12.20 -5.86 -19.71
C GLU A 151 12.17 -7.14 -18.87
N LYS A 152 12.30 -7.05 -17.54
CA LYS A 152 12.25 -8.22 -16.65
C LYS A 152 10.86 -8.86 -16.65
N HIS A 153 9.79 -8.06 -16.75
CA HIS A 153 8.43 -8.59 -16.90
C HIS A 153 8.24 -9.28 -18.25
N ILE A 154 8.78 -8.71 -19.33
CA ILE A 154 8.74 -9.27 -20.69
C ILE A 154 9.46 -10.63 -20.71
N GLN A 155 10.67 -10.71 -20.16
CA GLN A 155 11.45 -11.95 -20.07
C GLN A 155 10.69 -13.02 -19.27
N ALA A 156 10.03 -12.65 -18.17
CA ALA A 156 9.22 -13.57 -17.40
C ALA A 156 8.00 -14.09 -18.19
N MET A 157 7.31 -13.22 -18.92
CA MET A 157 6.17 -13.61 -19.77
C MET A 157 6.61 -14.49 -20.95
N ASN A 158 7.77 -14.20 -21.56
CA ASN A 158 8.35 -15.04 -22.60
C ASN A 158 8.58 -16.47 -22.11
N TYR A 159 9.08 -16.64 -20.89
CA TYR A 159 9.28 -17.97 -20.30
C TYR A 159 7.95 -18.70 -20.12
N ILE A 160 6.89 -18.02 -19.65
CA ILE A 160 5.53 -18.58 -19.55
C ILE A 160 5.02 -18.99 -20.95
N CYS A 161 5.12 -18.10 -21.94
CA CYS A 161 4.70 -18.39 -23.31
C CYS A 161 5.42 -19.62 -23.89
N GLN A 162 6.72 -19.74 -23.66
CA GLN A 162 7.51 -20.89 -24.08
C GLN A 162 7.00 -22.19 -23.45
N LYS A 163 6.70 -22.19 -22.14
CA LYS A 163 6.17 -23.38 -21.44
C LYS A 163 4.77 -23.77 -21.90
N LEU A 164 3.97 -22.79 -22.31
CA LEU A 164 2.64 -23.02 -22.87
C LEU A 164 2.67 -23.40 -24.36
N ASN A 165 3.84 -23.46 -24.99
CA ASN A 165 4.01 -23.68 -26.43
C ASN A 165 3.22 -22.67 -27.30
N ILE A 166 3.13 -21.41 -26.85
CA ILE A 166 2.54 -20.31 -27.61
C ILE A 166 3.63 -19.35 -28.12
N LYS A 167 3.27 -18.48 -29.07
CA LYS A 167 4.19 -17.46 -29.61
C LYS A 167 4.79 -16.64 -28.46
N LYS A 168 6.12 -16.45 -28.48
CA LYS A 168 6.81 -15.61 -27.49
C LYS A 168 6.22 -14.21 -27.47
N TYR A 169 5.99 -13.70 -26.26
CA TYR A 169 5.40 -12.39 -26.03
C TYR A 169 6.21 -11.24 -26.65
N GLU A 170 7.55 -11.32 -26.62
CA GLU A 170 8.42 -10.30 -27.21
C GLU A 170 8.23 -10.11 -28.72
N LEU A 171 7.81 -11.17 -29.43
CA LEU A 171 7.59 -11.17 -30.88
C LEU A 171 6.22 -10.61 -31.28
N LEU A 172 5.38 -10.27 -30.31
CA LEU A 172 4.12 -9.58 -30.54
C LEU A 172 4.38 -8.09 -30.71
N ASN A 173 3.71 -7.46 -31.66
CA ASN A 173 3.67 -6.00 -31.76
C ASN A 173 2.78 -5.41 -30.65
N GLU A 174 2.80 -4.08 -30.46
CA GLU A 174 2.09 -3.46 -29.32
C GLU A 174 0.57 -3.73 -29.30
N GLU A 175 -0.09 -3.71 -30.44
CA GLU A 175 -1.53 -3.97 -30.55
C GLU A 175 -1.85 -5.44 -30.23
N GLU A 176 -1.02 -6.36 -30.73
CA GLU A 176 -1.10 -7.80 -30.41
C GLU A 176 -0.86 -8.04 -28.91
N ARG A 177 0.10 -7.33 -28.29
CA ARG A 177 0.40 -7.43 -26.85
C ARG A 177 -0.77 -6.94 -26.01
N ILE A 178 -1.33 -5.76 -26.33
CA ILE A 178 -2.50 -5.23 -25.62
C ILE A 178 -3.65 -6.22 -25.69
N THR A 179 -3.95 -6.74 -26.89
CA THR A 179 -5.03 -7.72 -27.09
C THR A 179 -4.78 -8.98 -26.27
N PHE A 180 -3.59 -9.59 -26.40
CA PHE A 180 -3.19 -10.78 -25.68
C PHE A 180 -3.31 -10.64 -24.15
N LEU A 181 -2.84 -9.52 -23.60
CA LEU A 181 -2.92 -9.28 -22.15
C LEU A 181 -4.35 -9.00 -21.70
N THR A 182 -5.14 -8.31 -22.51
CA THR A 182 -6.56 -8.03 -22.20
C THR A 182 -7.35 -9.32 -22.14
N ASP A 183 -7.14 -10.23 -23.09
CA ASP A 183 -7.79 -11.54 -23.11
C ASP A 183 -7.44 -12.36 -21.84
N ILE A 184 -6.20 -12.26 -21.36
CA ILE A 184 -5.79 -12.89 -20.10
C ILE A 184 -6.48 -12.24 -18.89
N LEU A 185 -6.56 -10.91 -18.86
CA LEU A 185 -7.15 -10.14 -17.76
C LEU A 185 -8.67 -10.28 -17.65
N GLU A 186 -9.34 -10.52 -18.78
CA GLU A 186 -10.79 -10.80 -18.84
C GLU A 186 -11.11 -12.29 -18.60
N SER A 187 -10.12 -13.17 -18.75
CA SER A 187 -10.26 -14.61 -18.56
C SER A 187 -10.16 -15.02 -17.08
N ASN A 188 -10.94 -16.03 -16.70
CA ASN A 188 -10.81 -16.71 -15.41
C ASN A 188 -9.75 -17.82 -15.41
N ARG A 189 -9.08 -18.06 -16.55
CA ARG A 189 -8.08 -19.12 -16.70
C ARG A 189 -6.72 -18.61 -16.23
N PRO A 190 -6.06 -19.26 -15.24
CA PRO A 190 -4.70 -18.92 -14.85
C PRO A 190 -3.73 -19.07 -16.03
N ILE A 191 -2.94 -18.02 -16.30
CA ILE A 191 -1.92 -18.04 -17.34
C ILE A 191 -0.63 -18.72 -16.87
N ILE A 192 -0.33 -18.66 -15.57
CA ILE A 192 0.90 -19.22 -15.00
C ILE A 192 0.65 -20.71 -14.70
N PRO A 193 1.40 -21.64 -15.31
CA PRO A 193 1.28 -23.07 -15.00
C PRO A 193 1.62 -23.35 -13.53
N ASN A 194 0.92 -24.31 -12.92
CA ASN A 194 1.21 -24.73 -11.56
C ASN A 194 2.62 -25.33 -11.47
N ASN A 195 3.36 -24.99 -10.41
CA ASN A 195 4.71 -25.49 -10.12
C ASN A 195 5.76 -25.19 -11.21
N ILE A 196 5.52 -24.19 -12.06
CA ILE A 196 6.49 -23.76 -13.09
C ILE A 196 7.85 -23.37 -12.48
N GLU A 197 7.86 -22.89 -11.24
CA GLU A 197 9.05 -22.54 -10.47
C GLU A 197 9.87 -23.73 -9.96
N GLN A 198 9.33 -24.96 -10.03
CA GLN A 198 9.97 -26.20 -9.58
C GLN A 198 10.61 -27.00 -10.73
N GLU A 199 10.47 -26.52 -11.97
CA GLU A 199 11.07 -27.17 -13.13
C GLU A 199 12.61 -27.11 -13.09
N PRO A 200 13.30 -28.02 -13.79
CA PRO A 200 14.74 -27.88 -14.00
C PRO A 200 15.05 -26.64 -14.85
N ASP A 201 16.16 -25.97 -14.54
CA ASP A 201 16.71 -24.82 -15.30
C ASP A 201 15.76 -23.62 -15.45
N VAL A 202 14.99 -23.30 -14.41
CA VAL A 202 14.15 -22.09 -14.40
C VAL A 202 15.04 -20.83 -14.33
N PRO A 203 14.85 -19.84 -15.24
CA PRO A 203 15.60 -18.60 -15.20
C PRO A 203 15.47 -17.86 -13.87
N SER A 204 16.58 -17.38 -13.32
CA SER A 204 16.62 -16.64 -12.05
C SER A 204 15.77 -15.37 -12.10
N ASP A 205 15.78 -14.64 -13.22
CA ASP A 205 14.97 -13.45 -13.43
C ASP A 205 13.46 -13.75 -13.34
N PHE A 206 13.02 -14.87 -13.94
CA PHE A 206 11.63 -15.31 -13.84
C PHE A 206 11.27 -15.64 -12.38
N LEU A 207 12.11 -16.40 -11.68
CA LEU A 207 11.88 -16.73 -10.27
C LEU A 207 11.78 -15.47 -9.40
N ASN A 208 12.62 -14.47 -9.64
CA ASN A 208 12.57 -13.21 -8.91
C ASN A 208 11.25 -12.50 -9.12
N ILE A 209 10.79 -12.36 -10.37
CA ILE A 209 9.50 -11.71 -10.69
C ILE A 209 8.34 -12.42 -10.00
N ILE A 210 8.24 -13.75 -10.15
CA ILE A 210 7.15 -14.54 -9.58
C ILE A 210 7.16 -14.47 -8.05
N LYS A 211 8.34 -14.62 -7.42
CA LYS A 211 8.47 -14.51 -5.96
C LYS A 211 8.11 -13.11 -5.47
N THR A 212 8.48 -12.05 -6.18
CA THR A 212 8.09 -10.68 -5.80
C THR A 212 6.58 -10.52 -5.81
N PHE A 213 5.88 -10.94 -6.87
CA PHE A 213 4.41 -10.82 -6.93
C PHE A 213 3.71 -11.74 -5.91
N ASP A 214 4.20 -12.96 -5.69
CA ASP A 214 3.67 -13.83 -4.65
C ASP A 214 3.87 -13.22 -3.25
N MET A 215 5.04 -12.65 -2.95
CA MET A 215 5.27 -11.93 -1.70
C MET A 215 4.34 -10.72 -1.55
N CYS A 216 4.18 -9.90 -2.59
CA CYS A 216 3.26 -8.76 -2.57
C CYS A 216 1.81 -9.20 -2.34
N SER A 217 1.42 -10.39 -2.81
CA SER A 217 0.06 -10.93 -2.59
C SER A 217 -0.20 -11.37 -1.15
N ARG A 218 0.86 -11.67 -0.38
CA ARG A 218 0.80 -12.13 1.02
C ARG A 218 0.83 -10.98 2.03
N LEU A 219 1.39 -9.83 1.66
CA LEU A 219 1.43 -8.65 2.52
C LEU A 219 0.07 -7.95 2.60
N GLU A 220 -0.16 -7.12 3.61
CA GLU A 220 -1.37 -6.29 3.69
C GLU A 220 -1.37 -5.23 2.58
N GLU A 221 -2.53 -4.95 1.97
CA GLU A 221 -2.65 -3.92 0.92
C GLU A 221 -2.21 -2.54 1.43
N SER A 222 -2.51 -2.22 2.69
CA SER A 222 -2.18 -0.93 3.30
C SER A 222 -0.68 -0.72 3.49
N ALA A 223 0.11 -1.80 3.53
CA ALA A 223 1.57 -1.76 3.64
C ALA A 223 2.26 -1.49 2.29
N LEU A 224 1.56 -1.72 1.18
CA LEU A 224 2.09 -1.58 -0.17
C LEU A 224 1.66 -0.26 -0.81
N GLY A 225 2.60 0.34 -1.53
CA GLY A 225 2.39 1.55 -2.30
C GLY A 225 2.19 1.25 -3.79
N ALA A 226 2.92 1.97 -4.63
CA ALA A 226 2.93 1.81 -6.07
C ALA A 226 3.78 0.61 -6.50
N TYR A 227 3.42 0.02 -7.64
CA TYR A 227 4.31 -0.82 -8.43
C TYR A 227 4.85 0.03 -9.60
N ILE A 228 6.09 0.47 -9.49
CA ILE A 228 6.76 1.37 -10.44
C ILE A 228 7.45 0.55 -11.53
N ILE A 229 7.12 0.85 -12.79
CA ILE A 229 7.74 0.23 -13.97
C ILE A 229 8.80 1.18 -14.52
N SER A 230 10.06 0.80 -14.35
CA SER A 230 11.20 1.50 -14.97
C SER A 230 11.30 1.14 -16.45
N MET A 231 11.85 2.05 -17.25
CA MET A 231 12.00 1.94 -18.71
C MET A 231 10.66 1.60 -19.36
N CYS A 232 9.57 2.19 -18.87
CA CYS A 232 8.25 2.00 -19.44
C CYS A 232 8.17 2.71 -20.78
N GLN A 233 7.86 1.98 -21.84
CA GLN A 233 7.80 2.50 -23.20
C GLN A 233 6.41 2.37 -23.82
N ASN A 234 5.60 1.44 -23.33
CA ASN A 234 4.35 1.05 -23.96
C ASN A 234 3.21 0.87 -22.96
N ALA A 235 1.96 0.84 -23.45
CA ALA A 235 0.80 0.56 -22.60
C ALA A 235 0.78 -0.91 -22.17
N SER A 236 1.28 -1.81 -23.01
CA SER A 236 1.42 -3.23 -22.70
C SER A 236 2.34 -3.51 -21.51
N ASP A 237 3.34 -2.65 -21.23
CA ASP A 237 4.21 -2.81 -20.05
C ASP A 237 3.39 -2.71 -18.75
N ILE A 238 2.42 -1.79 -18.72
CA ILE A 238 1.53 -1.55 -17.59
C ILE A 238 0.54 -2.71 -17.45
N LEU A 239 -0.11 -3.11 -18.54
CA LEU A 239 -1.05 -4.24 -18.55
C LEU A 239 -0.37 -5.56 -18.16
N LEU A 240 0.90 -5.74 -18.53
CA LEU A 240 1.66 -6.94 -18.20
C LEU A 240 1.86 -7.08 -16.69
N VAL A 241 2.16 -5.98 -16.00
CA VAL A 241 2.22 -5.96 -14.53
C VAL A 241 0.85 -6.27 -13.93
N GLU A 242 -0.24 -5.73 -14.47
CA GLU A 242 -1.59 -6.06 -14.00
C GLU A 242 -1.93 -7.55 -14.17
N VAL A 243 -1.46 -8.20 -15.25
CA VAL A 243 -1.59 -9.65 -15.44
C VAL A 243 -0.89 -10.40 -14.32
N PHE A 244 0.36 -10.03 -13.99
CA PHE A 244 1.07 -10.68 -12.89
C PHE A 244 0.37 -10.43 -11.55
N GLN A 245 0.02 -9.19 -11.22
CA GLN A 245 -0.68 -8.88 -9.97
C GLN A 245 -1.99 -9.66 -9.82
N THR A 246 -2.78 -9.75 -10.89
CA THR A 246 -4.06 -10.47 -10.90
C THR A 246 -3.86 -11.98 -10.78
N SER A 247 -2.83 -12.53 -11.43
CA SER A 247 -2.50 -13.96 -11.38
C SER A 247 -2.10 -14.44 -9.98
N PHE A 248 -1.53 -13.57 -9.14
CA PHE A 248 -1.10 -13.92 -7.78
C PHE A 248 -2.10 -13.57 -6.67
N LYS A 249 -3.28 -13.02 -7.00
CA LYS A 249 -4.29 -12.66 -5.99
C LYS A 249 -4.70 -13.89 -5.18
N LYS A 250 -4.53 -13.82 -3.86
CA LYS A 250 -5.01 -14.85 -2.91
C LYS A 250 -6.51 -14.77 -2.63
N SER A 251 -7.15 -13.63 -2.95
CA SER A 251 -8.58 -13.40 -2.81
C SER A 251 -9.07 -12.50 -3.94
N ILE A 252 -10.28 -12.77 -4.44
CA ILE A 252 -10.90 -12.01 -5.54
C ILE A 252 -11.18 -10.55 -5.15
N HIS A 253 -11.42 -10.30 -3.86
CA HIS A 253 -11.69 -8.96 -3.33
C HIS A 253 -10.41 -8.15 -3.08
N ARG A 254 -9.24 -8.78 -3.19
CA ARG A 254 -7.96 -8.09 -2.97
C ARG A 254 -7.70 -7.08 -4.09
N LYS A 255 -7.37 -5.84 -3.74
CA LYS A 255 -6.93 -4.82 -4.69
C LYS A 255 -5.50 -5.08 -5.15
N THR A 256 -5.20 -4.74 -6.40
CA THR A 256 -3.82 -4.70 -6.89
C THR A 256 -3.13 -3.42 -6.38
N GLN A 257 -1.80 -3.38 -6.42
CA GLN A 257 -1.07 -2.14 -6.24
C GLN A 257 -1.32 -1.23 -7.44
N ARG A 258 -1.32 0.09 -7.21
CA ARG A 258 -1.37 1.07 -8.30
C ARG A 258 -0.12 0.92 -9.17
N VAL A 259 -0.30 0.63 -10.46
CA VAL A 259 0.82 0.51 -11.40
C VAL A 259 1.20 1.88 -11.93
N VAL A 260 2.46 2.26 -11.75
CA VAL A 260 2.97 3.61 -12.07
C VAL A 260 4.08 3.49 -13.12
N PRO A 261 3.84 3.93 -14.37
CA PRO A 261 4.90 4.00 -15.36
C PRO A 261 5.90 5.10 -15.00
N LEU A 262 7.19 4.79 -15.04
CA LEU A 262 8.27 5.78 -14.93
C LEU A 262 8.72 6.20 -16.33
N LEU A 263 8.47 7.47 -16.65
CA LEU A 263 8.96 8.12 -17.87
C LEU A 263 10.34 8.73 -17.60
N GLU A 264 11.37 8.04 -18.07
CA GLU A 264 12.77 8.39 -17.78
C GLU A 264 13.63 8.67 -19.02
N THR A 265 13.17 8.37 -20.23
CA THR A 265 13.88 8.71 -21.48
C THR A 265 13.16 9.82 -22.24
N ILE A 266 13.86 10.58 -23.09
CA ILE A 266 13.26 11.60 -23.95
C ILE A 266 12.18 11.00 -24.85
N GLN A 267 12.45 9.82 -25.41
CA GLN A 267 11.47 9.11 -26.24
C GLN A 267 10.20 8.77 -25.44
N SER A 268 10.33 8.23 -24.21
CA SER A 268 9.17 7.92 -23.37
C SER A 268 8.35 9.17 -23.02
N LEU A 269 9.01 10.31 -22.78
CA LEU A 269 8.34 11.59 -22.53
C LEU A 269 7.56 12.07 -23.76
N GLN A 270 8.16 11.96 -24.95
CA GLN A 270 7.52 12.35 -26.20
C GLN A 270 6.33 11.44 -26.56
N MET A 271 6.42 10.14 -26.25
CA MET A 271 5.37 9.14 -26.50
C MET A 271 4.34 9.02 -25.38
N SER A 272 4.53 9.71 -24.25
CA SER A 272 3.72 9.58 -23.03
C SER A 272 2.21 9.71 -23.26
N SER A 273 1.79 10.64 -24.10
CA SER A 273 0.38 10.84 -24.45
C SER A 273 -0.21 9.62 -25.17
N THR A 274 0.56 8.99 -26.05
CA THR A 274 0.14 7.80 -26.79
C THR A 274 0.05 6.59 -25.86
N ILE A 275 1.01 6.43 -24.95
CA ILE A 275 1.00 5.37 -23.94
C ILE A 275 -0.28 5.48 -23.09
N LEU A 276 -0.54 6.68 -22.53
CA LEU A 276 -1.70 6.90 -21.69
C LEU A 276 -3.02 6.72 -22.46
N GLU A 277 -3.11 7.23 -23.69
CA GLU A 277 -4.32 7.11 -24.50
C GLU A 277 -4.62 5.65 -24.89
N ASN A 278 -3.60 4.87 -25.27
CA ASN A 278 -3.77 3.44 -25.56
C ASN A 278 -4.21 2.65 -24.31
N LEU A 279 -3.63 2.98 -23.15
CA LEU A 279 -3.97 2.36 -21.88
C LEU A 279 -5.43 2.66 -21.47
N ILE A 280 -5.86 3.93 -21.54
CA ILE A 280 -7.22 4.32 -21.13
C ILE A 280 -8.30 3.82 -22.10
N LYS A 281 -7.98 3.67 -23.39
CA LYS A 281 -8.88 3.07 -24.40
C LYS A 281 -9.16 1.60 -24.12
N ASN A 282 -8.27 0.91 -23.41
CA ASN A 282 -8.50 -0.46 -22.99
C ASN A 282 -9.67 -0.54 -21.98
N LYS A 283 -10.73 -1.26 -22.35
CA LYS A 283 -11.96 -1.33 -21.54
C LYS A 283 -11.74 -1.97 -20.18
N TRP A 284 -10.94 -3.05 -20.12
CA TRP A 284 -10.60 -3.69 -18.86
C TRP A 284 -9.90 -2.70 -17.93
N TYR A 285 -8.86 -2.02 -18.43
CA TYR A 285 -8.08 -1.08 -17.64
C TYR A 285 -8.92 0.13 -17.19
N ARG A 286 -9.78 0.64 -18.07
CA ARG A 286 -10.69 1.76 -17.75
C ARG A 286 -11.62 1.42 -16.58
N ASN A 287 -12.16 0.21 -16.55
CA ASN A 287 -12.99 -0.29 -15.45
C ASN A 287 -12.16 -0.53 -14.19
N HIS A 288 -10.98 -1.10 -14.35
CA HIS A 288 -10.03 -1.33 -13.27
C HIS A 288 -9.69 -0.03 -12.52
N LEU A 289 -9.33 1.02 -13.25
CA LEU A 289 -8.98 2.33 -12.70
C LEU A 289 -10.16 2.97 -11.95
N LYS A 290 -11.36 2.88 -12.54
CA LYS A 290 -12.59 3.43 -11.94
C LYS A 290 -12.98 2.73 -10.65
N ASN A 291 -12.89 1.40 -10.62
CA ASN A 291 -13.40 0.61 -9.50
C ASN A 291 -12.39 0.50 -8.34
N ASN A 292 -11.09 0.56 -8.63
CA ASN A 292 -10.06 0.28 -7.62
C ASN A 292 -9.24 1.51 -7.20
N PHE A 293 -9.16 2.53 -8.05
CA PHE A 293 -8.24 3.66 -7.88
C PHE A 293 -8.89 5.03 -8.09
N ASP A 294 -10.20 5.14 -7.85
CA ASP A 294 -10.96 6.39 -7.93
C ASP A 294 -10.80 7.12 -9.26
N ASN A 295 -10.53 6.37 -10.33
CA ASN A 295 -10.30 6.90 -11.67
C ASN A 295 -9.06 7.82 -11.79
N ILE A 296 -8.05 7.57 -10.95
CA ILE A 296 -6.78 8.31 -10.89
C ILE A 296 -5.66 7.44 -11.48
N GLN A 297 -4.99 7.93 -12.52
CA GLN A 297 -3.75 7.36 -13.04
C GLN A 297 -2.54 8.11 -12.48
N GLU A 298 -1.69 7.42 -11.71
CA GLU A 298 -0.42 7.96 -11.25
C GLU A 298 0.69 7.68 -12.27
N ILE A 299 1.51 8.69 -12.59
CA ILE A 299 2.62 8.61 -13.56
C ILE A 299 3.87 9.19 -12.92
N MET A 300 4.96 8.41 -12.92
CA MET A 300 6.23 8.86 -12.38
C MET A 300 7.08 9.52 -13.46
N ILE A 301 7.71 10.65 -13.14
CA ILE A 301 8.59 11.38 -14.05
C ILE A 301 10.03 11.45 -13.51
N GLY A 302 10.98 11.01 -14.34
CA GLY A 302 12.40 10.92 -13.99
C GLY A 302 13.21 12.11 -14.49
N TYR A 303 13.64 13.00 -13.60
CA TYR A 303 14.44 14.18 -13.96
C TYR A 303 15.90 13.87 -14.27
N SER A 304 16.57 13.16 -13.36
CA SER A 304 18.01 12.86 -13.51
C SER A 304 18.28 11.96 -14.70
N ASP A 305 17.43 10.95 -14.89
CA ASP A 305 17.63 9.92 -15.91
C ASP A 305 17.36 10.47 -17.31
N SER A 306 16.29 11.26 -17.49
CA SER A 306 16.06 11.96 -18.77
C SER A 306 17.11 13.05 -19.04
N GLY A 307 17.67 13.63 -17.98
CA GLY A 307 18.80 14.55 -18.08
C GLY A 307 20.10 13.89 -18.54
N LYS A 308 20.34 12.62 -18.20
CA LYS A 308 21.47 11.83 -18.73
C LYS A 308 21.26 11.44 -20.19
N ASP A 309 20.01 11.19 -20.59
CA ASP A 309 19.63 10.80 -21.94
C ASP A 309 19.74 11.97 -22.94
N GLY A 310 19.02 13.07 -22.70
CA GLY A 310 18.91 14.20 -23.64
C GLY A 310 19.57 15.50 -23.23
N GLY A 311 20.25 15.54 -22.09
CA GLY A 311 20.74 16.76 -21.46
C GLY A 311 19.66 17.50 -20.66
N ARG A 312 20.09 18.31 -19.68
CA ARG A 312 19.19 18.91 -18.67
C ARG A 312 18.13 19.86 -19.23
N LEU A 313 18.49 20.67 -20.22
CA LEU A 313 17.56 21.64 -20.82
C LEU A 313 16.45 20.91 -21.60
N THR A 314 16.84 19.98 -22.47
CA THR A 314 15.92 19.15 -23.26
C THR A 314 14.99 18.36 -22.34
N SER A 315 15.56 17.68 -21.33
CA SER A 315 14.79 16.95 -20.31
C SER A 315 13.75 17.82 -19.62
N ALA A 316 14.15 19.00 -19.11
CA ALA A 316 13.22 19.90 -18.44
C ALA A 316 12.07 20.37 -19.35
N TRP A 317 12.37 20.67 -20.62
CA TRP A 317 11.37 21.09 -21.59
C TRP A 317 10.42 19.96 -22.02
N GLU A 318 10.96 18.76 -22.26
CA GLU A 318 10.16 17.59 -22.59
C GLU A 318 9.28 17.13 -21.43
N LEU A 319 9.77 17.23 -20.19
CA LEU A 319 8.96 16.98 -18.99
C LEU A 319 7.77 17.94 -18.91
N PHE A 320 7.99 19.24 -19.11
CA PHE A 320 6.93 20.25 -19.10
C PHE A 320 5.86 19.93 -20.17
N LYS A 321 6.29 19.67 -21.41
CA LYS A 321 5.37 19.31 -22.51
C LYS A 321 4.63 17.99 -22.26
N ALA A 322 5.31 16.98 -21.71
CA ALA A 322 4.71 15.70 -21.39
C ALA A 322 3.62 15.85 -20.33
N GLN A 323 3.88 16.60 -19.26
CA GLN A 323 2.89 16.87 -18.22
C GLN A 323 1.64 17.57 -18.78
N GLU A 324 1.79 18.62 -19.60
CA GLU A 324 0.65 19.30 -20.24
C GLU A 324 -0.17 18.33 -21.10
N LYS A 325 0.48 17.53 -21.94
CA LYS A 325 -0.18 16.56 -22.82
C LYS A 325 -0.90 15.47 -22.04
N LEU A 326 -0.28 14.94 -20.99
CA LEU A 326 -0.85 13.89 -20.16
C LEU A 326 -2.11 14.38 -19.44
N VAL A 327 -2.09 15.59 -18.89
CA VAL A 327 -3.30 16.20 -18.30
C VAL A 327 -4.39 16.40 -19.35
N GLN A 328 -4.06 16.87 -20.56
CA GLN A 328 -5.05 17.02 -21.64
C GLN A 328 -5.68 15.68 -22.04
N VAL A 329 -4.89 14.61 -22.15
CA VAL A 329 -5.38 13.26 -22.42
C VAL A 329 -6.24 12.75 -21.26
N GLY A 330 -5.80 12.94 -20.01
CA GLY A 330 -6.59 12.60 -18.83
C GLY A 330 -7.95 13.28 -18.83
N ALA A 331 -7.98 14.61 -19.01
CA ALA A 331 -9.22 15.39 -19.09
C ALA A 331 -10.15 14.91 -20.23
N LYS A 332 -9.60 14.61 -21.41
CA LYS A 332 -10.35 14.07 -22.57
C LYS A 332 -11.11 12.78 -22.23
N TYR A 333 -10.54 11.91 -21.39
CA TYR A 333 -11.15 10.64 -20.99
C TYR A 333 -11.74 10.65 -19.57
N SER A 334 -11.82 11.84 -18.95
CA SER A 334 -12.23 12.04 -17.57
C SER A 334 -11.45 11.14 -16.60
N VAL A 335 -10.13 11.11 -16.71
CA VAL A 335 -9.19 10.41 -15.82
C VAL A 335 -8.29 11.44 -15.17
N ASP A 336 -8.20 11.42 -13.85
CA ASP A 336 -7.32 12.33 -13.12
C ASP A 336 -5.89 11.82 -13.19
N VAL A 337 -4.96 12.67 -13.63
CA VAL A 337 -3.54 12.31 -13.71
C VAL A 337 -2.82 12.84 -12.48
N ARG A 338 -2.15 11.96 -11.75
CA ARG A 338 -1.31 12.32 -10.59
C ARG A 338 0.15 12.14 -10.94
N PHE A 339 0.96 13.18 -10.79
CA PHE A 339 2.39 13.08 -11.03
C PHE A 339 3.17 12.66 -9.80
N PHE A 340 3.96 11.60 -9.93
CA PHE A 340 4.98 11.21 -8.97
C PHE A 340 6.34 11.73 -9.41
N HIS A 341 6.82 12.78 -8.74
CA HIS A 341 8.10 13.41 -9.05
C HIS A 341 9.28 12.59 -8.53
N GLY A 342 10.09 12.03 -9.45
CA GLY A 342 11.33 11.34 -9.12
C GLY A 342 12.45 12.26 -8.62
N ARG A 343 13.58 11.67 -8.23
CA ARG A 343 14.76 12.43 -7.74
C ARG A 343 15.40 13.27 -8.84
N GLY A 344 15.94 14.42 -8.44
CA GLY A 344 16.79 15.28 -9.28
C GLY A 344 16.13 16.54 -9.81
N GLY A 345 14.79 16.61 -9.80
CA GLY A 345 14.03 17.80 -10.17
C GLY A 345 14.18 18.93 -9.14
N SER A 346 13.89 20.17 -9.54
CA SER A 346 13.88 21.35 -8.66
C SER A 346 13.00 21.16 -7.42
N VAL A 347 11.88 20.43 -7.57
CA VAL A 347 10.94 20.05 -6.49
C VAL A 347 11.64 19.17 -5.42
N SER A 348 12.57 18.32 -5.82
CA SER A 348 13.21 17.31 -4.96
C SER A 348 14.45 17.79 -4.19
N ARG A 349 14.97 18.99 -4.48
CA ARG A 349 16.25 19.49 -3.92
C ARG A 349 16.05 20.33 -2.65
N GLY A 350 15.41 19.75 -1.63
CA GLY A 350 15.13 20.43 -0.34
C GLY A 350 16.24 21.40 0.09
N GLY A 351 15.86 22.65 0.37
CA GLY A 351 16.77 23.75 0.69
C GLY A 351 16.64 24.98 -0.22
N GLY A 352 16.11 24.84 -1.44
CA GLY A 352 15.69 25.97 -2.30
C GLY A 352 14.20 26.30 -2.16
N PRO A 353 13.65 27.27 -2.91
CA PRO A 353 12.22 27.60 -2.87
C PRO A 353 11.41 26.49 -3.56
N GLN A 354 11.24 25.35 -2.89
CA GLN A 354 10.38 24.24 -3.33
C GLN A 354 8.98 24.73 -3.67
N HIS A 355 8.49 25.70 -2.90
CA HIS A 355 7.27 26.45 -3.19
C HIS A 355 7.24 27.00 -4.62
N LEU A 356 8.30 27.69 -5.08
CA LEU A 356 8.35 28.21 -6.46
C LEU A 356 8.43 27.10 -7.50
N ALA A 357 9.13 26.00 -7.20
CA ALA A 357 9.20 24.84 -8.10
C ALA A 357 7.86 24.12 -8.26
N ILE A 358 7.03 24.12 -7.22
CA ILE A 358 5.65 23.61 -7.26
C ILE A 358 4.77 24.59 -8.04
N LEU A 359 4.87 25.90 -7.78
CA LEU A 359 4.11 26.92 -8.52
C LEU A 359 4.50 27.01 -10.01
N SER A 360 5.70 26.59 -10.38
CA SER A 360 6.18 26.59 -11.77
C SER A 360 5.77 25.34 -12.56
N GLN A 361 5.05 24.39 -11.96
CA GLN A 361 4.47 23.29 -12.71
C GLN A 361 3.47 23.83 -13.75
N PRO A 362 3.18 23.08 -14.83
CA PRO A 362 2.18 23.50 -15.80
C PRO A 362 0.85 23.84 -15.12
N LYS A 363 0.17 24.92 -15.56
CA LYS A 363 -1.05 25.43 -14.90
C LYS A 363 -2.19 24.41 -14.80
N SER A 364 -2.14 23.38 -15.63
CA SER A 364 -3.14 22.32 -15.72
C SER A 364 -2.87 21.17 -14.72
N CYS A 365 -1.70 21.14 -14.07
CA CYS A 365 -1.28 20.09 -13.15
C CYS A 365 -1.63 20.37 -11.69
#